data_AF-A0A0P9I4E9-F1
#
_entry.id   AF-A0A0P9I4E9-F1
#
_cell.length_a   1.000
_cell.length_b   1.000
_cell.length_c   1.000
_cell.angle_alpha   90.00
_cell.angle_beta   90.00
_cell.angle_gamma   90.00
#
_symmetry.space_group_name_H-M   'P 1'
#
loop_
_entity.id
_entity.type
_entity.pdbx_description
1 polymer ?
#
loop_
_entity_poly.entity_id
_entity_poly.type
_entity_poly.pdbx_seq_one_letter_code
_entity_poly.pdbx_strand_id
1 'polypeptide(L)'
;MASVLIPEKLYKKLETDARKRGISVDELIVEALNPKTLNSNEKADYYLKLHEKYLKDADGFLAREDYVQASEKLWGASAEIVKAVAASRGLDIKSHGELHEFVTKLWEETRDPQIRTLWLVATTLHQNFYEAWLPSSLVMEAAEDVKKFSEKVKGLLPQGQLQE
;
A
#
# COMPACT_ATOMS: atom_id res chain seq x y z
N MET A 1 -0.23 -5.46 18.91
CA MET A 1 -1.18 -4.79 18.01
C MET A 1 -2.24 -4.12 18.85
N ALA A 2 -2.62 -2.89 18.52
CA ALA A 2 -3.83 -2.28 19.04
C ALA A 2 -4.97 -2.60 18.08
N SER A 3 -6.15 -2.94 18.61
CA SER A 3 -7.37 -3.15 17.83
C SER A 3 -8.42 -2.14 18.27
N VAL A 4 -9.19 -1.59 17.33
CA VAL A 4 -10.31 -0.71 17.61
C VAL A 4 -11.60 -1.48 17.35
N LEU A 5 -12.53 -1.46 18.30
CA LEU A 5 -13.85 -2.03 18.13
C LEU A 5 -14.79 -0.96 17.55
N ILE A 6 -15.29 -1.20 16.33
CA ILE A 6 -16.22 -0.31 15.64
C ILE A 6 -17.59 -1.00 15.58
N PRO A 7 -18.67 -0.37 16.09
CA PRO A 7 -20.03 -0.89 15.93
C PRO A 7 -20.38 -1.14 14.46
N GLU A 8 -21.05 -2.25 14.15
CA GLU A 8 -21.36 -2.68 12.78
C GLU A 8 -22.06 -1.58 11.96
N LYS A 9 -22.97 -0.83 12.58
CA LYS A 9 -23.68 0.29 11.94
C LYS A 9 -22.74 1.41 11.50
N LEU A 10 -21.67 1.67 12.25
CA LEU A 10 -20.64 2.65 11.87
C LEU A 10 -19.70 2.08 10.81
N TYR A 11 -19.34 0.80 10.91
CA TYR A 11 -18.52 0.16 9.89
C TYR A 11 -19.18 0.19 8.50
N LYS A 12 -20.49 -0.11 8.40
CA LYS A 12 -21.24 0.01 7.14
C LYS A 12 -21.23 1.43 6.54
N LYS A 13 -21.16 2.46 7.39
CA LYS A 13 -20.99 3.85 6.92
C LYS A 13 -19.59 4.05 6.34
N LEU A 14 -18.55 3.57 7.02
CA LEU A 14 -17.18 3.60 6.50
C LEU A 14 -17.08 2.89 5.15
N GLU A 15 -17.70 1.71 4.99
CA GLU A 15 -17.74 1.01 3.70
C GLU A 15 -18.44 1.82 2.61
N THR A 16 -19.52 2.52 2.96
CA THR A 16 -20.26 3.37 2.01
C THR A 16 -19.41 4.56 1.57
N ASP A 17 -18.75 5.21 2.52
CA ASP A 17 -17.91 6.37 2.25
C ASP A 17 -16.64 6.00 1.49
N ALA A 18 -16.02 4.86 1.82
CA ALA A 18 -14.88 4.30 1.11
C ALA A 18 -15.25 3.97 -0.34
N ARG A 19 -16.39 3.28 -0.58
CA ARG A 19 -16.89 2.99 -1.94
C ARG A 19 -17.13 4.25 -2.77
N LYS A 20 -17.76 5.28 -2.20
CA LYS A 20 -17.98 6.57 -2.91
C LYS A 20 -16.68 7.23 -3.35
N ARG A 21 -15.60 6.97 -2.63
CA ARG A 21 -14.26 7.52 -2.89
C ARG A 21 -13.40 6.59 -3.74
N GLY A 22 -13.85 5.37 -4.04
CA GLY A 22 -13.06 4.37 -4.76
C GLY A 22 -11.80 3.95 -4.00
N ILE A 23 -11.88 3.88 -2.68
CA ILE A 23 -10.81 3.42 -1.77
C ILE A 23 -11.35 2.33 -0.85
N SER A 24 -10.49 1.63 -0.12
CA SER A 24 -10.92 0.69 0.93
C SER A 24 -11.18 1.36 2.28
N VAL A 25 -11.80 0.62 3.20
CA VAL A 25 -12.01 1.10 4.58
C VAL A 25 -10.68 1.32 5.29
N ASP A 26 -9.68 0.46 5.03
CA ASP A 26 -8.35 0.59 5.60
C ASP A 26 -7.67 1.88 5.12
N GLU A 27 -7.72 2.17 3.81
CA GLU A 27 -7.21 3.42 3.26
C GLU A 27 -7.92 4.64 3.86
N LEU A 28 -9.26 4.59 3.96
CA LEU A 28 -10.05 5.66 4.58
C LEU A 28 -9.62 5.92 6.04
N ILE A 29 -9.37 4.86 6.81
CA ILE A 29 -8.94 4.97 8.21
C ILE A 29 -7.52 5.52 8.30
N VAL A 30 -6.59 5.02 7.47
CA VAL A 30 -5.20 5.49 7.46
C VAL A 30 -5.13 6.97 7.10
N GLU A 31 -5.89 7.43 6.10
CA GLU A 31 -5.97 8.84 5.73
C GLU A 31 -6.55 9.71 6.85
N ALA A 32 -7.61 9.25 7.52
CA ALA A 32 -8.23 9.98 8.62
C ALA A 32 -7.30 10.10 9.84
N LEU A 33 -6.48 9.08 10.08
CA LEU A 33 -5.53 9.03 11.19
C LEU A 33 -4.18 9.66 10.86
N ASN A 34 -3.87 9.96 9.60
CA ASN A 34 -2.57 10.49 9.15
C ASN A 34 -2.15 11.67 10.06
N PRO A 35 -1.21 11.45 11.00
CA PRO A 35 -1.07 12.40 12.08
C PRO A 35 -0.29 13.58 11.55
N LYS A 36 -0.97 14.73 11.49
CA LYS A 36 -0.34 16.03 11.18
C LYS A 36 0.83 16.38 12.12
N THR A 37 0.95 15.66 13.23
CA THR A 37 1.95 15.85 14.28
C THR A 37 3.24 15.06 14.08
N LEU A 38 3.29 14.07 13.18
CA LEU A 38 4.52 13.29 12.94
C LEU A 38 5.49 14.06 12.03
N ASN A 39 6.77 13.97 12.35
CA ASN A 39 7.84 14.42 11.46
C ASN A 39 8.07 13.43 10.31
N SER A 40 8.89 13.81 9.32
CA SER A 40 9.14 13.03 8.10
C SER A 40 9.64 11.61 8.37
N ASN A 41 10.53 11.42 9.35
CA ASN A 41 11.09 10.10 9.67
C ASN A 41 10.08 9.22 10.37
N GLU A 42 9.30 9.79 11.31
CA GLU A 42 8.21 9.07 11.99
C GLU A 42 7.14 8.63 11.00
N LYS A 43 6.82 9.48 10.00
CA LYS A 43 5.89 9.10 8.92
C LYS A 43 6.46 7.99 8.04
N ALA A 44 7.74 8.06 7.68
CA ALA A 44 8.38 7.02 6.88
C ALA A 44 8.36 5.67 7.61
N ASP A 45 8.70 5.64 8.90
CA ASP A 45 8.64 4.44 9.74
C ASP A 45 7.19 3.92 9.89
N TYR A 46 6.23 4.81 10.11
CA TYR A 46 4.81 4.45 10.16
C TYR A 46 4.35 3.74 8.88
N TYR A 47 4.62 4.33 7.71
CA TYR A 47 4.24 3.75 6.43
C TYR A 47 4.99 2.44 6.15
N LEU A 48 6.26 2.33 6.55
CA LEU A 48 7.01 1.08 6.44
C LEU A 48 6.40 -0.04 7.29
N LYS A 49 5.98 0.27 8.53
CA LYS A 49 5.31 -0.70 9.41
C LYS A 49 3.94 -1.12 8.86
N LEU A 50 3.19 -0.20 8.24
CA LEU A 50 1.95 -0.55 7.54
C LEU A 50 2.21 -1.44 6.33
N HIS A 51 3.22 -1.12 5.52
CA HIS A 51 3.66 -1.94 4.40
C HIS A 51 3.94 -3.39 4.84
N GLU A 52 4.76 -3.58 5.88
CA GLU A 52 5.12 -4.91 6.39
C GLU A 52 3.91 -5.66 6.96
N LYS A 53 3.00 -4.94 7.64
CA LYS A 53 1.75 -5.51 8.11
C LYS A 53 0.87 -5.99 6.95
N TYR A 54 0.71 -5.18 5.91
CA TYR A 54 -0.12 -5.53 4.77
C TYR A 54 0.44 -6.69 3.96
N LEU A 55 1.75 -6.82 3.79
CA LEU A 55 2.34 -8.03 3.20
C LEU A 55 2.00 -9.28 4.01
N LYS A 56 2.13 -9.20 5.35
CA LYS A 56 1.77 -10.32 6.24
C LYS A 56 0.29 -10.67 6.18
N ASP A 57 -0.58 -9.66 6.16
CA ASP A 57 -2.03 -9.87 6.06
C ASP A 57 -2.39 -10.47 4.68
N ALA A 58 -1.73 -10.02 3.60
CA ALA A 58 -1.88 -10.58 2.26
C ALA A 58 -1.53 -12.07 2.21
N ASP A 59 -0.39 -12.47 2.78
CA ASP A 59 -0.01 -13.89 2.88
C ASP A 59 -1.09 -14.71 3.63
N GLY A 60 -1.70 -14.13 4.67
CA GLY A 60 -2.80 -14.74 5.41
C GLY A 60 -4.08 -14.91 4.60
N PHE A 61 -4.40 -13.95 3.72
CA PHE A 61 -5.55 -14.05 2.79
C PHE A 61 -5.28 -15.03 1.65
N LEU A 62 -4.07 -15.03 1.09
CA LEU A 62 -3.64 -16.01 0.07
C LEU A 62 -3.74 -17.43 0.61
N ALA A 63 -3.28 -17.69 1.84
CA ALA A 63 -3.37 -19.00 2.47
C ALA A 63 -4.81 -19.50 2.71
N ARG A 64 -5.79 -18.59 2.70
CA ARG A 64 -7.22 -18.89 2.84
C ARG A 64 -7.98 -18.80 1.52
N GLU A 65 -7.26 -18.62 0.41
CA GLU A 65 -7.81 -18.46 -0.94
C GLU A 65 -8.77 -17.26 -1.07
N ASP A 66 -8.63 -16.25 -0.19
CA ASP A 66 -9.35 -14.98 -0.29
C ASP A 66 -8.58 -14.01 -1.17
N TYR A 67 -8.62 -14.26 -2.48
CA TYR A 67 -7.83 -13.51 -3.46
C TYR A 67 -8.26 -12.05 -3.60
N VAL A 68 -9.52 -11.72 -3.27
CA VAL A 68 -10.01 -10.34 -3.30
C VAL A 68 -9.35 -9.52 -2.19
N GLN A 69 -9.36 -10.04 -0.95
CA GLN A 69 -8.70 -9.37 0.16
C GLN A 69 -7.18 -9.40 0.04
N ALA A 70 -6.60 -10.49 -0.51
CA ALA A 70 -5.18 -10.54 -0.80
C ALA A 70 -4.75 -9.41 -1.76
N SER A 71 -5.48 -9.22 -2.86
CA SER A 71 -5.19 -8.16 -3.83
C SER A 71 -5.24 -6.76 -3.22
N GLU A 72 -6.22 -6.50 -2.33
CA GLU A 72 -6.30 -5.24 -1.61
C GLU A 72 -5.09 -5.01 -0.68
N LYS A 73 -4.69 -6.02 0.09
CA LYS A 73 -3.53 -5.90 0.97
C LYS A 73 -2.22 -5.75 0.20
N LEU A 74 -2.08 -6.40 -0.95
CA LEU A 74 -0.91 -6.25 -1.83
C LEU A 74 -0.85 -4.85 -2.47
N TRP A 75 -1.99 -4.30 -2.89
CA TRP A 75 -2.10 -2.90 -3.31
C TRP A 75 -1.68 -1.96 -2.19
N GLY A 76 -2.31 -2.09 -1.01
CA GLY A 76 -2.00 -1.28 0.15
C GLY A 76 -0.51 -1.35 0.52
N ALA A 77 0.09 -2.54 0.56
CA ALA A 77 1.51 -2.71 0.80
C ALA A 77 2.37 -1.92 -0.21
N SER A 78 2.00 -1.95 -1.49
CA SER A 78 2.71 -1.22 -2.55
C SER A 78 2.56 0.29 -2.40
N ALA A 79 1.37 0.78 -2.07
CA ALA A 79 1.15 2.21 -1.83
C ALA A 79 1.92 2.72 -0.61
N GLU A 80 1.93 1.95 0.49
CA GLU A 80 2.58 2.36 1.73
C GLU A 80 4.11 2.39 1.62
N ILE A 81 4.75 1.46 0.89
CA ILE A 81 6.22 1.55 0.69
C ILE A 81 6.62 2.77 -0.17
N VAL A 82 5.78 3.15 -1.14
CA VAL A 82 5.96 4.37 -1.94
C VAL A 82 5.81 5.61 -1.05
N LYS A 83 4.78 5.65 -0.18
CA LYS A 83 4.59 6.72 0.81
C LYS A 83 5.75 6.79 1.80
N ALA A 84 6.33 5.66 2.22
CA ALA A 84 7.49 5.64 3.11
C ALA A 84 8.70 6.36 2.47
N VAL A 85 9.01 6.07 1.20
CA VAL A 85 10.10 6.75 0.47
C VAL A 85 9.79 8.22 0.22
N ALA A 86 8.54 8.58 -0.06
CA ALA A 86 8.14 9.98 -0.19
C ALA A 86 8.32 10.73 1.14
N ALA A 87 7.84 10.15 2.24
CA ALA A 87 7.94 10.72 3.58
C ALA A 87 9.40 10.90 4.01
N SER A 88 10.28 9.93 3.75
CA SER A 88 11.72 10.07 4.06
C SER A 88 12.39 11.20 3.27
N ARG A 89 11.78 11.65 2.16
CA ARG A 89 12.20 12.80 1.35
C ARG A 89 11.45 14.09 1.70
N GLY A 90 10.67 14.10 2.78
CA GLY A 90 9.87 15.26 3.22
C GLY A 90 8.64 15.55 2.37
N LEU A 91 8.19 14.57 1.57
CA LEU A 91 7.00 14.67 0.73
C LEU A 91 5.83 13.89 1.35
N ASP A 92 4.62 14.36 1.14
CA ASP A 92 3.39 13.72 1.63
C ASP A 92 2.49 13.42 0.44
N ILE A 93 2.20 12.13 0.21
CA ILE A 93 1.35 11.66 -0.87
C ILE A 93 -0.07 11.45 -0.33
N LYS A 94 -1.04 12.11 -0.96
CA LYS A 94 -2.43 12.23 -0.50
C LYS A 94 -3.44 11.68 -1.49
N SER A 95 -3.00 11.21 -2.65
CA SER A 95 -3.90 10.67 -3.68
C SER A 95 -3.23 9.58 -4.51
N HIS A 96 -4.06 8.78 -5.20
CA HIS A 96 -3.56 7.79 -6.17
C HIS A 96 -2.81 8.45 -7.33
N GLY A 97 -3.26 9.62 -7.81
CA GLY A 97 -2.54 10.37 -8.83
C GLY A 97 -1.12 10.73 -8.41
N GLU A 98 -0.96 11.21 -7.17
CA GLU A 98 0.36 11.53 -6.60
C GLU A 98 1.24 10.27 -6.41
N LEU A 99 0.67 9.09 -6.11
CA LEU A 99 1.40 7.82 -6.13
C LEU A 99 1.98 7.55 -7.52
N HIS A 100 1.18 7.66 -8.58
CA HIS A 100 1.62 7.44 -9.96
C HIS A 100 2.72 8.44 -10.38
N GLU A 101 2.54 9.71 -10.06
CA GLU A 101 3.54 10.75 -10.33
C GLU A 101 4.85 10.48 -9.59
N PHE A 102 4.77 10.09 -8.32
CA PHE A 102 5.97 9.84 -7.53
C PHE A 102 6.71 8.58 -7.98
N VAL A 103 6.00 7.47 -8.25
CA VAL A 103 6.61 6.27 -8.82
C VAL A 103 7.24 6.57 -10.17
N THR A 104 6.64 7.46 -10.98
CA THR A 104 7.23 7.92 -12.24
C THR A 104 8.60 8.54 -12.02
N LYS A 105 8.71 9.46 -11.05
CA LYS A 105 9.99 10.07 -10.66
C LYS A 105 11.00 9.01 -10.18
N LEU A 106 10.57 8.03 -9.38
CA LEU A 106 11.46 6.98 -8.87
C LEU A 106 12.11 6.16 -9.99
N TRP A 107 11.38 5.77 -11.03
CA TRP A 107 11.96 4.98 -12.12
C TRP A 107 12.78 5.85 -13.10
N GLU A 108 12.47 7.14 -13.25
CA GLU A 108 13.32 8.10 -13.98
C GLU A 108 14.66 8.32 -13.27
N GLU A 109 14.64 8.48 -11.95
CA GLU A 109 15.83 8.65 -11.09
C GLU A 109 16.73 7.41 -11.12
N THR A 110 16.14 6.23 -10.93
CA THR A 110 16.88 4.95 -10.84
C THR A 110 17.24 4.37 -12.20
N ARG A 111 16.57 4.82 -13.28
CA ARG A 111 16.59 4.21 -14.62
C ARG A 111 16.23 2.72 -14.62
N ASP A 112 15.48 2.25 -13.62
CA ASP A 112 15.02 0.86 -13.54
C ASP A 112 13.57 0.74 -14.06
N PRO A 113 13.36 0.25 -15.29
CA PRO A 113 12.01 0.11 -15.86
C PRO A 113 11.15 -0.91 -15.10
N GLN A 114 11.74 -1.79 -14.28
CA GLN A 114 10.97 -2.74 -13.48
C GLN A 114 10.14 -2.06 -12.39
N ILE A 115 10.58 -0.92 -11.85
CA ILE A 115 9.79 -0.15 -10.87
C ILE A 115 8.43 0.23 -11.49
N ARG A 116 8.43 0.71 -12.74
CA ARG A 116 7.20 1.03 -13.48
C ARG A 116 6.36 -0.22 -13.72
N THR A 117 6.96 -1.28 -14.24
CA THR A 117 6.21 -2.50 -14.61
C THR A 117 5.56 -3.14 -13.39
N LEU A 118 6.30 -3.30 -12.28
CA LEU A 118 5.78 -3.92 -11.06
C LEU A 118 4.75 -3.04 -10.36
N TRP A 119 4.90 -1.71 -10.42
CA TRP A 119 3.85 -0.80 -9.96
C TRP A 119 2.53 -1.01 -10.70
N LEU A 120 2.58 -1.16 -12.03
CA LEU A 120 1.36 -1.42 -12.82
C LEU A 120 0.70 -2.75 -12.42
N VAL A 121 1.46 -3.79 -12.06
CA VAL A 121 0.91 -5.03 -11.49
C VAL A 121 0.15 -4.75 -10.19
N ALA A 122 0.73 -3.96 -9.27
CA ALA A 122 0.05 -3.55 -8.04
C ALA A 122 -1.26 -2.79 -8.32
N THR A 123 -1.30 -1.94 -9.35
CA THR A 123 -2.54 -1.23 -9.73
C THR A 123 -3.62 -2.16 -10.28
N THR A 124 -3.23 -3.25 -10.96
CA THR A 124 -4.18 -4.29 -11.39
C THR A 124 -4.78 -5.05 -10.21
N LEU A 125 -4.00 -5.30 -9.15
CA LEU A 125 -4.50 -5.88 -7.90
C LEU A 125 -5.54 -4.97 -7.23
N HIS A 126 -5.30 -3.65 -7.22
CA HIS A 126 -6.28 -2.71 -6.71
C HIS A 126 -7.61 -2.76 -7.49
N GLN A 127 -7.55 -2.84 -8.83
CA GLN A 127 -8.75 -3.04 -9.62
C GLN A 127 -9.45 -4.37 -9.29
N ASN A 128 -8.68 -5.44 -9.06
CA ASN A 128 -9.23 -6.74 -8.69
C ASN A 128 -9.99 -6.72 -7.37
N PHE A 129 -9.64 -5.85 -6.42
CA PHE A 129 -10.40 -5.72 -5.18
C PHE A 129 -11.87 -5.35 -5.44
N TYR A 130 -12.14 -4.55 -6.49
CA TYR A 130 -13.50 -4.17 -6.88
C TYR A 130 -14.15 -5.15 -7.85
N GLU A 131 -13.38 -5.65 -8.82
CA GLU A 131 -13.92 -6.46 -9.93
C GLU A 131 -13.95 -7.97 -9.63
N ALA A 132 -13.11 -8.44 -8.70
CA ALA A 132 -12.95 -9.85 -8.33
C ALA A 132 -12.76 -10.80 -9.54
N TRP A 133 -12.05 -10.34 -10.57
CA TRP A 133 -11.97 -10.97 -11.88
C TRP A 133 -10.64 -11.70 -12.19
N LEU A 134 -9.59 -11.50 -11.38
CA LEU A 134 -8.29 -12.12 -11.64
C LEU A 134 -8.31 -13.59 -11.24
N PRO A 135 -7.78 -14.50 -12.08
CA PRO A 135 -7.54 -15.88 -11.69
C PRO A 135 -6.59 -15.96 -10.50
N SER A 136 -6.79 -16.96 -9.63
CA SER A 136 -5.98 -17.18 -8.43
C SER A 136 -4.47 -17.26 -8.73
N SER A 137 -4.09 -17.95 -9.81
CA SER A 137 -2.69 -18.06 -10.23
C SER A 137 -2.04 -16.70 -10.50
N LEU A 138 -2.80 -15.78 -11.11
CA LEU A 138 -2.32 -14.45 -11.43
C LEU A 138 -2.19 -13.59 -10.16
N VAL A 139 -3.10 -13.74 -9.19
CA VAL A 139 -2.98 -13.07 -7.88
C VAL A 139 -1.74 -13.57 -7.12
N MET A 140 -1.45 -14.86 -7.16
CA MET A 140 -0.25 -15.44 -6.54
C MET A 140 1.04 -14.95 -7.21
N GLU A 141 1.10 -14.90 -8.54
CA GLU A 141 2.25 -14.35 -9.27
C GLU A 141 2.44 -12.86 -8.99
N ALA A 142 1.34 -12.10 -8.98
CA ALA A 142 1.36 -10.67 -8.67
C ALA A 142 1.81 -10.40 -7.22
N ALA A 143 1.54 -11.30 -6.28
CA ALA A 143 2.06 -11.19 -4.91
C ALA A 143 3.59 -11.22 -4.86
N GLU A 144 4.22 -12.10 -5.66
CA GLU A 144 5.67 -12.16 -5.79
C GLU A 144 6.23 -10.92 -6.49
N ASP A 145 5.52 -10.37 -7.47
CA ASP A 145 5.89 -9.11 -8.11
C ASP A 145 5.80 -7.91 -7.17
N VAL A 146 4.81 -7.88 -6.28
CA VAL A 146 4.70 -6.87 -5.21
C VAL A 146 5.86 -6.98 -4.22
N LYS A 147 6.31 -8.19 -3.86
CA LYS A 147 7.50 -8.37 -3.02
C LYS A 147 8.76 -7.80 -3.70
N LYS A 148 8.97 -8.11 -4.99
CA LYS A 148 10.08 -7.54 -5.78
C LYS A 148 10.01 -6.01 -5.89
N PHE A 149 8.81 -5.46 -6.09
CA PHE A 149 8.59 -4.01 -6.11
C PHE A 149 9.00 -3.39 -4.78
N SER A 150 8.54 -4.00 -3.69
CA SER A 150 8.81 -3.54 -2.34
C SER A 150 10.28 -3.52 -2.01
N GLU A 151 11.04 -4.56 -2.38
CA GLU A 151 12.50 -4.59 -2.19
C GLU A 151 13.21 -3.45 -2.95
N LYS A 152 12.84 -3.23 -4.21
CA LYS A 152 13.41 -2.15 -5.04
C LYS A 152 13.12 -0.78 -4.45
N VAL A 153 11.86 -0.51 -4.09
CA VAL A 153 11.45 0.79 -3.54
C VAL A 153 12.03 0.99 -2.14
N LYS A 154 12.03 -0.04 -1.28
CA LYS A 154 12.65 0.00 0.06
C LYS A 154 14.15 0.32 -0.01
N GLY A 155 14.84 -0.15 -1.06
CA GLY A 155 16.25 0.19 -1.33
C GLY A 155 16.51 1.69 -1.58
N LEU A 156 15.47 2.50 -1.77
CA LEU A 156 15.56 3.96 -1.96
C LEU A 156 15.38 4.75 -0.66
N LEU A 157 15.12 4.08 0.47
CA LEU A 157 15.11 4.71 1.78
C LEU A 157 16.55 5.07 2.20
N PRO A 158 16.75 6.18 2.96
CA PRO A 158 18.07 6.56 3.45
C PRO A 158 18.71 5.44 4.30
N GLN A 159 19.95 5.08 4.02
CA GLN A 159 20.70 4.15 4.85
C GLN A 159 21.00 4.80 6.22
N GLY A 160 20.54 4.17 7.31
CA GLY A 160 20.84 4.60 8.69
C GLY A 160 19.71 5.31 9.46
N GLN A 161 18.48 5.38 8.95
CA GLN A 161 17.35 6.05 9.63
C GLN A 161 16.27 5.11 10.21
N LEU A 162 16.50 3.80 10.24
CA LEU A 162 15.56 2.81 10.76
C LEU A 162 16.20 1.91 11.83
N GLN A 163 17.00 2.51 12.70
CA GLN A 163 17.38 1.91 13.98
C GLN A 163 16.99 2.87 15.09
N GLU A 164 15.85 2.58 15.72
CA GLU A 164 15.63 2.56 17.17
C GLU A 164 14.29 1.88 17.49
#